data_AF-Q71UD5-F1
#
_entry.id   AF-Q71UD5-F1
#
_cell.length_a   1.000
_cell.length_b   1.000
_cell.length_c   1.000
_cell.angle_alpha   90.00
_cell.angle_beta   90.00
_cell.angle_gamma   90.00
#
_symmetry.space_group_name_H-M   'P 1'
#
loop_
_entity.id
_entity.type
_entity.pdbx_description
1 polymer ?
#
loop_
_entity_poly.entity_id
_entity_poly.type
_entity_poly.pdbx_seq_one_letter_code
_entity_poly.pdbx_strand_id
1 'polypeptide(L)'
;WTLMTYMVEGGGSSTMAQAKRWLYQRPQASHQLLRILTDALVPYLVGQVVAGAQALQLFESHAGHLGPQLFNKFALPYIRDVAKQVKARLREAGLAPVPM
;
A
#
# COMPACT_ATOMS: atom_id res chain seq x y z
N TRP A 1 -1.36 3.48 1.69
CA TRP A 1 -1.41 4.91 2.07
C TRP A 1 -0.44 5.23 3.21
N THR A 2 -0.36 4.38 4.23
CA THR A 2 0.45 4.54 5.45
C THR A 2 1.93 4.83 5.19
N LEU A 3 2.59 4.12 4.27
CA LEU A 3 4.00 4.43 3.94
C LEU A 3 4.18 5.82 3.33
N MET A 4 3.25 6.24 2.45
CA MET A 4 3.29 7.58 1.87
C MET A 4 3.18 8.65 2.96
N THR A 5 2.38 8.43 4.02
CA THR A 5 2.28 9.43 5.09
C THR A 5 3.62 9.61 5.81
N TYR A 6 4.33 8.53 6.13
CA TYR A 6 5.67 8.63 6.73
C TYR A 6 6.65 9.39 5.82
N MET A 7 6.64 9.10 4.52
CA MET A 7 7.53 9.75 3.56
C MET A 7 7.25 11.24 3.39
N VAL A 8 5.98 11.65 3.44
CA VAL A 8 5.57 13.05 3.23
C VAL A 8 5.61 13.87 4.53
N GLU A 9 5.23 13.28 5.66
CA GLU A 9 5.28 13.94 6.97
C GLU A 9 6.70 13.95 7.56
N GLY A 10 7.58 13.04 7.12
CA GLY A 10 8.92 12.86 7.69
C GLY A 10 8.92 12.10 9.03
N GLY A 11 7.81 11.46 9.40
CA GLY A 11 7.64 10.77 10.68
C GLY A 11 6.17 10.48 11.01
N GLY A 12 5.90 10.23 12.30
CA GLY A 12 4.53 10.14 12.81
C GLY A 12 3.85 11.51 12.84
N SER A 13 2.53 11.54 12.68
CA SER A 13 1.71 12.76 12.70
C SER A 13 0.36 12.45 13.34
N SER A 14 -0.20 13.38 14.11
CA SER A 14 -1.53 13.21 14.71
C SER A 14 -2.68 13.56 13.76
N THR A 15 -2.36 14.18 12.61
CA THR A 15 -3.38 14.71 11.69
C THR A 15 -3.18 14.29 10.23
N MET A 16 -1.96 13.87 9.86
CA MET A 16 -1.57 13.61 8.47
C MET A 16 -1.84 14.81 7.55
N ALA A 17 -1.69 16.04 8.06
CA ALA A 17 -2.08 17.26 7.36
C ALA A 17 -1.31 17.47 6.05
N GLN A 18 0.01 17.21 6.02
CA GLN A 18 0.82 17.38 4.80
C GLN A 18 0.51 16.27 3.79
N ALA A 19 0.38 15.03 4.25
CA ALA A 19 0.01 13.90 3.40
C ALA A 19 -1.39 14.08 2.80
N LYS A 20 -2.37 14.57 3.57
CA LYS A 20 -3.72 14.89 3.06
C LYS A 20 -3.69 16.08 2.10
N ARG A 21 -2.89 17.12 2.39
CA ARG A 21 -2.68 18.25 1.47
C ARG A 21 -2.18 17.77 0.11
N TRP A 22 -1.30 16.77 0.07
CA TRP A 22 -0.89 16.11 -1.16
C TRP A 22 -2.06 15.48 -1.90
N LEU A 23 -2.95 14.75 -1.22
CA LEU A 23 -4.10 14.12 -1.88
C LEU A 23 -5.02 15.15 -2.54
N TYR A 24 -5.23 16.30 -1.90
CA TYR A 24 -6.10 17.36 -2.41
C TYR A 24 -5.42 18.23 -3.48
N GLN A 25 -4.19 18.69 -3.25
CA GLN A 25 -3.52 19.69 -4.09
C GLN A 25 -2.61 19.06 -5.15
N ARG A 26 -2.17 17.82 -4.93
CA ARG A 26 -1.22 17.09 -5.79
C ARG A 26 -1.73 15.66 -6.07
N PRO A 27 -2.96 15.48 -6.58
CA PRO A 27 -3.55 14.15 -6.72
C PRO A 27 -2.77 13.25 -7.69
N GLN A 28 -2.24 13.80 -8.79
CA GLN A 28 -1.44 13.04 -9.76
C GLN A 28 -0.14 12.53 -9.15
N ALA A 29 0.63 13.40 -8.48
CA ALA A 29 1.85 13.02 -7.79
C ALA A 29 1.58 12.03 -6.63
N SER A 30 0.45 12.20 -5.93
CA SER A 30 0.00 11.24 -4.91
C SER A 30 -0.23 9.85 -5.52
N HIS A 31 -0.96 9.78 -6.63
CA HIS A 31 -1.20 8.52 -7.32
C HIS A 31 0.09 7.88 -7.86
N GLN A 32 1.04 8.69 -8.33
CA GLN A 32 2.35 8.24 -8.79
C GLN A 32 3.17 7.65 -7.64
N LEU A 33 3.26 8.33 -6.50
CA LEU A 33 3.98 7.82 -5.34
C LEU A 33 3.34 6.54 -4.77
N LEU A 34 2.01 6.50 -4.68
CA LEU A 34 1.29 5.31 -4.25
C LEU A 34 1.51 4.13 -5.20
N ARG A 35 1.59 4.39 -6.52
CA ARG A 35 1.93 3.36 -7.52
C ARG A 35 3.35 2.83 -7.32
N ILE A 36 4.34 3.71 -7.16
CA ILE A 36 5.73 3.32 -6.88
C ILE A 36 5.80 2.43 -5.63
N LEU A 37 5.09 2.81 -4.56
CA LEU A 37 5.02 2.02 -3.33
C LEU A 37 4.38 0.65 -3.58
N THR A 38 3.29 0.58 -4.35
CA THR A 38 2.67 -0.71 -4.74
C THR A 38 3.65 -1.59 -5.51
N ASP A 39 4.35 -1.01 -6.50
CA ASP A 39 5.25 -1.75 -7.38
C ASP A 39 6.50 -2.26 -6.64
N ALA A 40 6.92 -1.57 -5.56
CA ALA A 40 7.97 -2.04 -4.65
C ALA A 40 7.46 -3.08 -3.64
N LEU A 41 6.24 -2.91 -3.10
CA LEU A 41 5.67 -3.81 -2.10
C LEU A 41 5.35 -5.20 -2.65
N VAL A 42 4.86 -5.29 -3.89
CA VAL A 42 4.50 -6.57 -4.51
C VAL A 42 5.69 -7.56 -4.55
N PRO A 43 6.84 -7.24 -5.17
CA PRO A 43 7.98 -8.15 -5.18
C PRO A 43 8.55 -8.38 -3.77
N TYR A 44 8.49 -7.39 -2.87
CA TYR A 44 8.92 -7.56 -1.49
C TYR A 44 8.09 -8.62 -0.76
N LEU A 45 6.75 -8.56 -0.88
CA LEU A 45 5.83 -9.52 -0.27
C LEU A 45 5.92 -10.91 -0.90
N VAL A 46 6.08 -10.99 -2.23
CA VAL A 46 6.37 -12.26 -2.91
C VAL A 46 7.68 -12.86 -2.38
N GLY A 47 8.72 -12.04 -2.22
CA GLY A 47 9.99 -12.44 -1.65
C GLY A 47 9.89 -12.99 -0.23
N GLN A 48 9.01 -12.43 0.61
CA GLN A 48 8.74 -12.98 1.94
C GLN A 48 8.15 -14.39 1.89
N VAL A 49 7.22 -14.65 0.96
CA VAL A 49 6.64 -15.99 0.78
C VAL A 49 7.68 -16.97 0.25
N VAL A 50 8.49 -16.55 -0.73
CA VAL A 50 9.63 -17.35 -1.23
C VAL A 50 10.59 -17.70 -0.09
N ALA A 51 10.81 -16.77 0.85
CA ALA A 51 11.65 -16.98 2.03
C ALA A 51 11.00 -17.83 3.13
N GLY A 52 9.74 -18.28 2.95
CA GLY A 52 9.04 -19.19 3.86
C GLY A 52 7.87 -18.59 4.64
N ALA A 53 7.48 -17.34 4.38
CA ALA A 53 6.28 -16.77 5.02
C ALA A 53 5.01 -17.50 4.55
N GLN A 54 4.17 -17.91 5.52
CA GLN A 54 2.96 -18.71 5.27
C GLN A 54 1.67 -17.89 5.25
N ALA A 55 1.74 -16.64 5.70
CA ALA A 55 0.67 -15.64 5.63
C ALA A 55 1.31 -14.26 5.56
N LEU A 56 0.61 -13.29 4.99
CA LEU A 56 1.06 -11.90 4.91
C LEU A 56 0.01 -10.99 5.55
N GLN A 57 0.45 -9.98 6.29
CA GLN A 57 -0.42 -8.94 6.81
C GLN A 57 0.00 -7.58 6.24
N LEU A 58 -0.95 -6.85 5.65
CA LEU A 58 -0.72 -5.50 5.17
C LEU A 58 -1.24 -4.49 6.20
N PHE A 59 -0.33 -3.72 6.78
CA PHE A 59 -0.66 -2.71 7.78
C PHE A 59 -1.06 -1.37 7.13
N GLU A 60 -2.36 -1.06 7.10
CA GLU A 60 -2.89 0.26 6.71
C GLU A 60 -3.23 1.10 7.97
N SER A 61 -2.24 1.23 8.86
CA SER A 61 -2.37 1.79 10.22
C SER A 61 -2.89 3.23 10.26
N HIS A 62 -2.68 4.01 9.19
CA HIS A 62 -3.12 5.41 9.13
C HIS A 62 -4.44 5.62 8.37
N ALA A 63 -5.22 4.55 8.12
CA ALA A 63 -6.52 4.63 7.45
C ALA A 63 -7.49 5.61 8.12
N GLY A 64 -7.50 5.66 9.46
CA GLY A 64 -8.44 6.49 10.25
C GLY A 64 -8.33 7.99 10.00
N HIS A 65 -7.27 8.47 9.37
CA HIS A 65 -7.11 9.89 8.99
C HIS A 65 -7.83 10.27 7.68
N LEU A 66 -8.30 9.27 6.92
CA LEU A 66 -9.02 9.45 5.68
C LEU A 66 -10.52 9.25 5.88
N GLY A 67 -11.33 10.18 5.37
CA GLY A 67 -12.75 9.93 5.15
C GLY A 67 -12.98 8.91 4.02
N PRO A 68 -14.20 8.35 3.88
CA PRO A 68 -14.49 7.28 2.93
C PRO A 68 -14.11 7.59 1.48
N GLN A 69 -14.34 8.83 1.04
CA GLN A 69 -14.03 9.26 -0.33
C GLN A 69 -12.52 9.21 -0.63
N LEU A 70 -11.69 9.74 0.26
CA LEU A 70 -10.24 9.69 0.08
C LEU A 70 -9.68 8.29 0.26
N PHE A 71 -10.23 7.51 1.20
CA PHE A 71 -9.82 6.12 1.37
C PHE A 71 -10.08 5.31 0.09
N ASN A 72 -11.28 5.43 -0.48
CA ASN A 72 -11.66 4.73 -1.70
C ASN A 72 -10.84 5.15 -2.92
N LYS A 73 -10.30 6.38 -2.93
CA LYS A 73 -9.51 6.91 -4.04
C LYS A 73 -8.00 6.66 -3.90
N PHE A 74 -7.45 6.76 -2.69
CA PHE A 74 -6.00 6.81 -2.46
C PHE A 74 -5.44 5.69 -1.58
N ALA A 75 -6.28 4.87 -0.95
CA ALA A 75 -5.83 3.70 -0.20
C ALA A 75 -6.32 2.40 -0.86
N LEU A 76 -7.64 2.26 -0.98
CA LEU A 76 -8.28 1.03 -1.41
C LEU A 76 -7.79 0.47 -2.77
N PRO A 77 -7.61 1.28 -3.84
CA PRO A 77 -7.17 0.75 -5.12
C PRO A 77 -5.80 0.05 -5.02
N TYR A 78 -4.89 0.65 -4.25
CA TYR A 78 -3.53 0.15 -4.06
C TYR A 78 -3.47 -1.07 -3.15
N ILE A 79 -4.31 -1.13 -2.12
CA ILE A 79 -4.48 -2.34 -1.30
C ILE A 79 -4.94 -3.52 -2.16
N ARG A 80 -5.95 -3.29 -3.01
CA ARG A 80 -6.47 -4.31 -3.94
C ARG A 80 -5.42 -4.75 -4.94
N ASP A 81 -4.66 -3.81 -5.49
CA ASP A 81 -3.58 -4.10 -6.44
C ASP A 81 -2.47 -4.94 -5.81
N VAL A 82 -2.05 -4.62 -4.58
CA VAL A 82 -1.05 -5.42 -3.85
C VAL A 82 -1.53 -6.87 -3.72
N ALA A 83 -2.73 -7.10 -3.18
CA ALA A 83 -3.25 -8.45 -3.00
C ALA A 83 -3.43 -9.21 -4.33
N LYS A 84 -3.95 -8.53 -5.36
CA LYS A 84 -4.14 -9.13 -6.70
C LYS A 84 -2.82 -9.54 -7.33
N GLN A 85 -1.83 -8.65 -7.32
CA GLN A 85 -0.54 -8.89 -7.98
C GLN A 85 0.31 -9.91 -7.24
N VAL A 86 0.33 -9.89 -5.89
CA VAL A 86 1.03 -10.90 -5.10
C VAL A 86 0.47 -12.29 -5.43
N LYS A 87 -0.85 -12.47 -5.39
CA LYS A 87 -1.50 -13.76 -5.73
C LYS A 87 -1.17 -14.21 -7.16
N ALA A 88 -1.15 -13.28 -8.12
CA ALA A 88 -0.79 -13.61 -9.50
C ALA A 88 0.66 -14.09 -9.63
N ARG A 89 1.62 -13.37 -9.03
CA ARG A 89 3.05 -13.71 -9.08
C ARG A 89 3.38 -15.00 -8.34
N LEU A 90 2.73 -15.27 -7.21
CA LEU A 90 2.91 -16.55 -6.49
C LEU A 90 2.47 -17.73 -7.38
N ARG A 91 1.33 -17.59 -8.06
CA ARG A 91 0.84 -18.61 -9.00
C ARG A 91 1.78 -18.79 -10.20
N GLU A 92 2.29 -17.70 -10.77
CA GLU A 92 3.28 -17.74 -11.86
C GLU A 92 4.59 -18.42 -11.44
N ALA A 93 4.99 -18.26 -10.18
CA ALA A 93 6.16 -18.91 -9.60
C ALA A 93 5.91 -20.37 -9.15
N GLY A 94 4.70 -20.92 -9.35
CA GLY A 94 4.34 -22.28 -8.92
C GLY A 94 4.24 -22.45 -7.39
N LEU A 95 4.13 -21.35 -6.64
CA LEU A 95 4.00 -21.36 -5.19
C LEU A 95 2.54 -21.50 -4.76
N ALA A 96 2.32 -22.14 -3.62
CA ALA A 96 1.00 -22.23 -3.01
C ALA A 96 0.49 -20.82 -2.63
N PRO A 97 -0.83 -20.55 -2.75
CA PRO A 97 -1.39 -19.29 -2.29
C PRO A 97 -1.28 -19.18 -0.77
N VAL A 98 -0.95 -17.99 -0.27
CA VAL A 98 -0.94 -17.68 1.16
C VAL A 98 -2.12 -16.75 1.51
N PRO A 99 -2.69 -16.87 2.72
CA PRO A 99 -3.65 -15.89 3.23
C PRO A 99 -3.04 -14.49 3.31
N MET A 100 -3.86 -13.49 2.97
CA MET A 100 -3.54 -12.06 3.02
C MET A 100 -4.75 -11.24 3.42
#